data_AF-A0A9R1P814-F1
#
_entry.id   AF-A0A9R1P814-F1
#
_cell.length_a   1.000
_cell.length_b   1.000
_cell.length_c   1.000
_cell.angle_alpha   90.00
_cell.angle_beta   90.00
_cell.angle_gamma   90.00
#
_symmetry.space_group_name_H-M   'P 1'
#
loop_
_entity.id
_entity.type
_entity.pdbx_description
1 polymer ?
#
loop_
_entity_poly.entity_id
_entity_poly.type
_entity_poly.pdbx_seq_one_letter_code
_entity_poly.pdbx_strand_id
1 'polypeptide(L)'
;MQLLQVKEKLESIGCRIKTSCRVKSVSSLDGSAGYRVLENDGSEERYDSVILGVHAPNALKVLGVEATHHERRILGACQYVHRDIYLHCDQNLMPRNTSAWSAWNFLGTTSRGFSVTYWLNQIQKIESVRPFLVTLNPPCVPDHVLLKWNTSLPVPSVAAAKAYLDLDQIQGKRGIWFCGAYQGHGFHEDGLKSGKAAAQGLLGKKCELLLNPKKMIPSWTEAAARLLVARFFNQYISIGNLILVEEGGSVFTFGKACEKCPVKSVIRVHDPLFYWKVAIEGSIGLAEAYIDGCFSVLDKREGLLNLMLILIANRDERRNRRIARKGFWWSPFHIIAQLAYAKYFLRHASRKNTATQTRRNISRHYDLSNDFFSLFLDKSMTYSCAVFKMENESLEAAQQRKLSLLIEKAKIKRGHHVLDIGSGWGSLAIQAVKQTGCKYTGVTLSAEQHKYAERKVREAGLEDHITFLLCDYRKIPPSKYDAIISHEYMDEFFACCESYLAEDGILVLQFISIAEERYDQYRKRPDFIKEYIFPGGCLPSLARVMSAMTTSSRFSIEHVENIGPNYYTTLMHWRDNFMANKDQVLKLGFDEKFIRIWEFYLIYSAAGFKSRAVGDYQVVFSRPGNRRLGLP
;
A
#
# COMPACT_ATOMS: atom_id res chain seq x y z
N MET A 1 -17.06 -1.40 7.54
CA MET A 1 -18.45 -1.69 7.95
C MET A 1 -18.76 -0.94 9.24
N GLN A 2 -19.60 0.10 9.16
CA GLN A 2 -20.07 0.86 10.33
C GLN A 2 -21.01 -0.04 11.16
N LEU A 3 -21.16 0.20 12.47
CA LEU A 3 -21.98 -0.65 13.37
C LEU A 3 -23.43 -0.80 12.91
N LEU A 4 -24.01 0.26 12.33
CA LEU A 4 -25.35 0.25 11.73
C LEU A 4 -25.51 -0.83 10.64
N GLN A 5 -24.53 -0.93 9.75
CA GLN A 5 -24.53 -1.93 8.66
C GLN A 5 -24.45 -3.38 9.17
N VAL A 6 -23.85 -3.60 10.35
CA VAL A 6 -23.82 -4.95 10.97
C VAL A 6 -25.20 -5.29 11.51
N LYS A 7 -25.84 -4.35 12.22
CA LYS A 7 -27.17 -4.51 12.78
C LYS A 7 -28.21 -4.78 11.71
N GLU A 8 -28.27 -3.94 10.68
CA GLU A 8 -29.21 -4.09 9.55
C GLU A 8 -29.06 -5.46 8.87
N LYS A 9 -27.83 -5.96 8.74
CA LYS A 9 -27.55 -7.27 8.15
C LYS A 9 -27.94 -8.45 9.05
N LEU A 10 -27.84 -8.29 10.37
CA LEU A 10 -28.31 -9.30 11.33
C LEU A 10 -29.85 -9.36 11.31
N GLU A 11 -30.51 -8.21 11.35
CA GLU A 11 -31.98 -8.12 11.28
C GLU A 11 -32.50 -8.68 9.94
N SER A 12 -31.82 -8.43 8.82
CA SER A 12 -32.23 -8.94 7.50
C SER A 12 -32.14 -10.45 7.34
N ILE A 13 -31.36 -11.15 8.17
CA ILE A 13 -31.31 -12.62 8.22
C ILE A 13 -32.20 -13.21 9.33
N GLY A 14 -33.09 -12.39 9.93
CA GLY A 14 -34.03 -12.82 10.95
C GLY A 14 -33.46 -12.89 12.37
N CYS A 15 -32.26 -12.33 12.63
CA CYS A 15 -31.70 -12.28 13.98
C CYS A 15 -32.56 -11.38 14.88
N ARG A 16 -33.15 -11.97 15.92
CA ARG A 16 -33.87 -11.20 16.94
C ARG A 16 -32.88 -10.65 17.96
N ILE A 17 -32.83 -9.33 18.11
CA ILE A 17 -31.98 -8.67 19.10
C ILE A 17 -32.85 -8.25 20.28
N LYS A 18 -32.73 -8.97 21.40
CA LYS A 18 -33.39 -8.63 22.66
C LYS A 18 -32.40 -7.91 23.58
N THR A 19 -32.76 -6.73 24.05
CA THR A 19 -31.97 -5.95 25.02
C THR A 19 -32.67 -5.92 26.38
N SER A 20 -31.96 -5.53 27.44
CA SER A 20 -32.51 -5.40 28.80
C SER A 20 -33.04 -6.71 29.43
N CYS A 21 -32.65 -7.87 28.90
CA CYS A 21 -32.93 -9.19 29.46
C CYS A 21 -31.84 -9.60 30.48
N ARG A 22 -32.26 -10.23 31.59
CA ARG A 22 -31.32 -10.76 32.60
C ARG A 22 -31.20 -12.27 32.45
N VAL A 23 -30.23 -12.71 31.67
CA VAL A 23 -29.99 -14.14 31.41
C VAL A 23 -29.44 -14.85 32.65
N LYS A 24 -30.05 -15.97 33.00
CA LYS A 24 -29.68 -16.87 34.11
C LYS A 24 -28.75 -17.98 33.64
N SER A 25 -29.10 -18.68 32.56
CA SER A 25 -28.30 -19.78 32.01
C SER A 25 -28.52 -19.98 30.51
N VAL A 26 -27.52 -20.55 29.85
CA VAL A 26 -27.58 -21.00 28.45
C VAL A 26 -27.24 -22.48 28.42
N SER A 27 -28.16 -23.28 27.87
CA SER A 27 -28.02 -24.75 27.78
C SER A 27 -28.20 -25.24 26.35
N SER A 28 -27.47 -26.29 25.97
CA SER A 28 -27.72 -26.95 24.68
C SER A 28 -29.11 -27.61 24.68
N LEU A 29 -29.73 -27.69 23.51
CA LEU A 29 -30.98 -28.42 23.33
C LEU A 29 -30.68 -29.90 23.10
N ASP A 30 -31.26 -30.78 23.90
CA ASP A 30 -31.06 -32.23 23.76
C ASP A 30 -31.40 -32.70 22.34
N GLY A 31 -30.42 -33.30 21.65
CA GLY A 31 -30.60 -33.91 20.33
C GLY A 31 -30.76 -32.95 19.13
N SER A 32 -30.54 -31.64 19.27
CA SER A 32 -30.67 -30.67 18.16
C SER A 32 -29.61 -29.58 18.17
N ALA A 33 -29.38 -28.93 17.02
CA ALA A 33 -28.53 -27.76 16.92
C ALA A 33 -29.28 -26.54 17.48
N GLY A 34 -28.79 -25.95 18.57
CA GLY A 34 -29.35 -24.74 19.17
C GLY A 34 -29.20 -24.66 20.68
N TYR A 35 -29.64 -23.54 21.23
CA TYR A 35 -29.46 -23.15 22.61
C TYR A 35 -30.77 -22.67 23.23
N ARG A 36 -31.04 -23.13 24.45
CA ARG A 36 -32.08 -22.61 25.33
C ARG A 36 -31.49 -21.56 26.27
N VAL A 37 -32.05 -20.36 26.24
CA VAL A 37 -31.70 -19.23 27.10
C VAL A 37 -32.79 -19.09 28.16
N LEU A 38 -32.43 -19.27 29.42
CA LEU A 38 -33.32 -19.05 30.57
C LEU A 38 -33.03 -17.68 31.17
N GLU A 39 -34.05 -16.87 31.35
CA GLU A 39 -33.97 -15.57 32.02
C GLU A 39 -34.28 -15.67 33.53
N ASN A 40 -33.91 -14.64 34.28
CA ASN A 40 -34.11 -14.58 35.73
C ASN A 40 -35.58 -14.54 36.14
N ASP A 41 -36.48 -14.09 35.27
CA ASP A 41 -37.93 -14.09 35.48
C ASP A 41 -38.57 -15.46 35.22
N GLY A 42 -37.78 -16.44 34.79
CA GLY A 42 -38.24 -17.79 34.46
C GLY A 42 -38.67 -17.98 33.01
N SER A 43 -38.62 -16.94 32.17
CA SER A 43 -38.90 -17.07 30.74
C SER A 43 -37.79 -17.84 30.01
N GLU A 44 -38.18 -18.64 29.01
CA GLU A 44 -37.27 -19.43 28.20
C GLU A 44 -37.45 -19.14 26.71
N GLU A 45 -36.34 -18.97 26.01
CA GLU A 45 -36.31 -18.75 24.57
C GLU A 45 -35.26 -19.64 23.89
N ARG A 46 -35.43 -19.90 22.59
CA ARG A 46 -34.55 -20.77 21.80
C ARG A 46 -33.87 -19.98 20.69
N TYR A 47 -32.58 -20.27 20.50
CA TYR A 47 -31.71 -19.60 19.54
C TYR A 47 -30.80 -20.61 18.85
N ASP A 48 -30.55 -20.45 17.55
CA ASP A 48 -29.62 -21.33 16.81
C ASP A 48 -28.15 -21.07 17.20
N SER A 49 -27.85 -19.86 17.69
CA SER A 49 -26.51 -19.39 17.98
C SER A 49 -26.54 -18.26 19.00
N VAL A 50 -25.47 -18.12 19.80
CA VAL A 50 -25.42 -17.16 20.91
C VAL A 50 -24.11 -16.37 20.88
N ILE A 51 -24.19 -15.07 21.16
CA ILE A 51 -23.02 -14.22 21.44
C ILE A 51 -23.06 -13.81 22.91
N LEU A 52 -22.04 -14.22 23.68
CA LEU A 52 -21.90 -13.87 25.09
C LEU A 52 -20.99 -12.64 25.23
N GLY A 53 -21.62 -11.47 25.36
CA GLY A 53 -20.99 -10.17 25.60
C GLY A 53 -20.84 -9.80 27.08
N VAL A 54 -20.41 -10.75 27.91
CA VAL A 54 -20.28 -10.58 29.37
C VAL A 54 -18.83 -10.81 29.80
N HIS A 55 -18.47 -10.45 31.03
CA HIS A 55 -17.15 -10.79 31.59
C HIS A 55 -16.90 -12.30 31.51
N ALA A 56 -15.67 -12.70 31.21
CA ALA A 56 -15.33 -14.11 30.96
C ALA A 56 -15.75 -15.08 32.08
N PRO A 57 -15.58 -14.79 33.38
CA PRO A 57 -16.14 -15.63 34.45
C PRO A 57 -17.67 -15.72 34.44
N ASN A 58 -18.36 -14.64 34.05
CA ASN A 58 -19.82 -14.64 33.93
C ASN A 58 -20.29 -15.49 32.76
N ALA A 59 -19.55 -15.53 31.65
CA ALA A 59 -19.83 -16.44 30.55
C ALA A 59 -19.77 -17.90 31.01
N LEU A 60 -18.75 -18.27 31.79
CA LEU A 60 -18.65 -19.61 32.38
C LEU A 60 -19.79 -19.90 33.37
N LYS A 61 -20.22 -18.90 34.15
CA LYS A 61 -21.34 -19.04 35.08
C LYS A 61 -22.66 -19.28 34.36
N VAL A 62 -22.90 -18.57 33.26
CA VAL A 62 -24.10 -18.70 32.42
C VAL A 62 -24.12 -20.05 31.71
N LEU A 63 -22.97 -20.55 31.26
CA LEU A 63 -22.85 -21.87 30.63
C LEU A 63 -22.90 -23.02 31.65
N GLY A 64 -22.46 -22.81 32.88
CA GLY A 64 -22.53 -23.82 33.95
C GLY A 64 -21.80 -25.12 33.57
N VAL A 65 -22.52 -26.24 33.55
CA VAL A 65 -21.99 -27.56 33.18
C VAL A 65 -21.65 -27.67 31.69
N GLU A 66 -22.31 -26.88 30.84
CA GLU A 66 -22.17 -26.88 29.38
C GLU A 66 -20.85 -26.24 28.90
N ALA A 67 -20.11 -25.60 29.80
CA ALA A 67 -18.82 -25.01 29.45
C ALA A 67 -17.80 -26.11 29.15
N THR A 68 -17.26 -26.10 27.93
CA THR A 68 -16.27 -27.08 27.46
C THR A 68 -14.94 -26.95 28.20
N HIS A 69 -14.08 -27.96 28.08
CA HIS A 69 -12.73 -27.90 28.66
C HIS A 69 -11.93 -26.68 28.16
N HIS A 70 -11.96 -26.42 26.84
CA HIS A 70 -11.27 -25.26 26.26
C HIS A 70 -11.86 -23.93 26.75
N GLU A 71 -13.19 -23.80 26.81
CA GLU A 71 -13.86 -22.59 27.33
C GLU A 71 -13.47 -22.33 28.79
N ARG A 72 -13.51 -23.35 29.66
CA ARG A 72 -13.11 -23.22 31.08
C ARG A 72 -11.65 -22.80 31.21
N ARG A 73 -10.75 -23.42 30.45
CA ARG A 73 -9.31 -23.10 30.46
C ARG A 73 -9.05 -21.66 30.02
N ILE A 74 -9.68 -21.22 28.92
CA ILE A 74 -9.41 -19.92 28.31
C ILE A 74 -10.10 -18.79 29.09
N LEU A 75 -11.41 -18.89 29.30
CA LEU A 75 -12.20 -17.85 29.97
C LEU A 75 -11.93 -17.81 31.47
N GLY A 76 -11.62 -18.96 32.08
CA GLY A 76 -11.30 -19.06 33.52
C GLY A 76 -9.95 -18.44 33.89
N ALA A 77 -9.05 -18.24 32.91
CA ALA A 77 -7.80 -17.52 33.12
C ALA A 77 -8.01 -16.01 33.34
N CYS A 78 -9.18 -15.48 32.96
CA CYS A 78 -9.53 -14.07 33.10
C CYS A 78 -10.04 -13.76 34.51
N GLN A 79 -9.23 -13.04 35.28
CA GLN A 79 -9.61 -12.62 36.64
C GLN A 79 -10.21 -11.21 36.62
N TYR A 80 -11.14 -10.97 37.53
CA TYR A 80 -11.82 -9.68 37.68
C TYR A 80 -11.85 -9.27 39.14
N VAL A 81 -11.67 -7.97 39.39
CA VAL A 81 -11.69 -7.39 40.73
C VAL A 81 -12.63 -6.20 40.75
N HIS A 82 -13.43 -6.11 41.81
CA HIS A 82 -14.32 -4.97 42.01
C HIS A 82 -13.50 -3.75 42.43
N ARG A 83 -13.87 -2.60 41.87
CA ARG A 83 -13.18 -1.32 42.05
C ARG A 83 -14.21 -0.26 42.36
N ASP A 84 -13.93 0.53 43.39
CA ASP A 84 -14.68 1.76 43.63
C ASP A 84 -14.13 2.84 42.70
N ILE A 85 -15.00 3.47 41.93
CA ILE A 85 -14.64 4.53 40.99
C ILE A 85 -15.39 5.79 41.37
N TYR A 86 -14.66 6.89 41.43
CA TYR A 86 -15.18 8.21 41.77
C TYR A 86 -14.91 9.16 40.62
N LEU A 87 -15.95 9.81 40.10
CA LEU A 87 -15.85 11.03 39.31
C LEU A 87 -15.90 12.21 40.27
N HIS A 88 -14.90 13.09 40.25
CA HIS A 88 -14.76 14.21 41.18
C HIS A 88 -13.92 15.35 40.57
N CYS A 89 -13.77 16.45 41.32
CA CYS A 89 -12.90 17.58 40.94
C CYS A 89 -11.72 17.81 41.90
N ASP A 90 -11.48 16.89 42.85
CA ASP A 90 -10.37 16.95 43.81
C ASP A 90 -8.97 16.85 43.17
N GLN A 91 -8.27 17.99 43.11
CA GLN A 91 -6.91 18.07 42.59
C GLN A 91 -5.86 17.48 43.54
N ASN A 92 -6.19 17.21 44.81
CA ASN A 92 -5.26 16.60 45.77
C ASN A 92 -4.91 15.16 45.38
N LEU A 93 -5.76 14.52 44.57
CA LEU A 93 -5.50 13.22 43.99
C LEU A 93 -4.71 13.29 42.68
N MET A 94 -4.16 14.45 42.32
CA MET A 94 -3.21 14.61 41.21
C MET A 94 -1.80 14.90 41.73
N PRO A 95 -0.75 14.73 40.91
CA PRO A 95 0.59 15.19 41.29
C PRO A 95 0.58 16.66 41.71
N ARG A 96 1.25 17.00 42.82
CA ARG A 96 1.31 18.39 43.33
C ARG A 96 1.88 19.37 42.30
N ASN A 97 2.81 18.91 41.47
CA ASN A 97 3.33 19.69 40.36
C ASN A 97 2.44 19.51 39.13
N THR A 98 1.75 20.58 38.72
CA THR A 98 0.83 20.58 37.58
C THR A 98 1.53 20.28 36.25
N SER A 99 2.83 20.55 36.11
CA SER A 99 3.58 20.18 34.90
C SER A 99 3.82 18.68 34.76
N ALA A 100 3.66 17.91 35.85
CA ALA A 100 3.75 16.45 35.85
C ALA A 100 2.40 15.77 35.58
N TRP A 101 1.31 16.54 35.41
CA TRP A 101 0.00 15.97 35.14
C TRP A 101 0.01 15.25 33.80
N SER A 102 -0.27 13.96 33.87
CA SER A 102 -0.49 13.12 32.71
C SER A 102 -1.96 12.78 32.57
N ALA A 103 -2.35 12.20 31.44
CA ALA A 103 -3.71 11.69 31.27
C ALA A 103 -4.07 10.66 32.36
N TRP A 104 -3.08 9.91 32.84
CA TRP A 104 -3.19 8.88 33.87
C TRP A 104 -2.10 9.10 34.92
N ASN A 105 -2.46 9.14 36.20
CA ASN A 105 -1.52 9.38 37.30
C ASN A 105 -1.68 8.29 38.35
N PHE A 106 -0.61 7.52 38.59
CA PHE A 106 -0.59 6.46 39.60
C PHE A 106 -0.37 7.07 40.98
N LEU A 107 -1.29 6.78 41.90
CA LEU A 107 -1.29 7.35 43.25
C LEU A 107 -0.69 6.41 44.30
N GLY A 108 -0.42 5.17 43.92
CA GLY A 108 0.14 4.14 44.80
C GLY A 108 -0.76 2.92 44.92
N THR A 109 -0.48 2.10 45.92
CA THR A 109 -1.23 0.89 46.24
C THR A 109 -1.97 1.09 47.55
N THR A 110 -3.27 0.82 47.55
CA THR A 110 -4.15 0.83 48.73
C THR A 110 -4.49 -0.60 49.15
N SER A 111 -5.13 -0.76 50.30
CA SER A 111 -5.67 -2.06 50.74
C SER A 111 -6.68 -2.67 49.77
N ARG A 112 -7.26 -1.86 48.86
CA ARG A 112 -8.21 -2.28 47.83
C ARG A 112 -7.55 -2.51 46.47
N GLY A 113 -6.24 -2.40 46.35
CA GLY A 113 -5.45 -2.56 45.12
C GLY A 113 -4.76 -1.26 44.67
N PHE A 114 -4.36 -1.16 43.41
CA PHE A 114 -3.76 0.09 42.92
C PHE A 114 -4.78 1.24 42.91
N SER A 115 -4.28 2.46 43.10
CA SER A 115 -5.01 3.71 42.92
C SER A 115 -4.45 4.50 41.74
N VAL A 116 -5.32 4.91 40.84
CA VAL A 116 -4.98 5.69 39.65
C VAL A 116 -6.06 6.73 39.43
N THR A 117 -5.66 7.94 39.06
CA THR A 117 -6.59 8.99 38.65
C THR A 117 -6.43 9.34 37.18
N TYR A 118 -7.56 9.58 36.51
CA TYR A 118 -7.65 9.96 35.10
C TYR A 118 -8.01 11.42 34.98
N TRP A 119 -7.31 12.14 34.10
CA TRP A 119 -7.68 13.51 33.75
C TRP A 119 -8.62 13.52 32.55
N LEU A 120 -9.93 13.56 32.79
CA LEU A 120 -10.94 13.44 31.74
C LEU A 120 -10.90 14.61 30.76
N ASN A 121 -10.61 15.83 31.19
CA ASN A 121 -10.54 16.97 30.27
C ASN A 121 -9.52 16.72 29.17
N GLN A 122 -8.36 16.14 29.51
CA GLN A 122 -7.33 15.82 28.54
C GLN A 122 -7.72 14.64 27.64
N ILE A 123 -8.32 13.59 28.22
CA ILE A 123 -8.68 12.37 27.49
C ILE A 123 -9.85 12.62 26.53
N GLN A 124 -10.85 13.38 26.96
CA GLN A 124 -12.11 13.62 26.24
C GLN A 124 -12.21 15.02 25.62
N LYS A 125 -11.16 15.84 25.74
CA LYS A 125 -11.14 17.25 25.29
C LYS A 125 -12.30 18.07 25.83
N ILE A 126 -12.58 17.92 27.13
CA ILE A 126 -13.66 18.67 27.81
C ILE A 126 -13.16 20.09 28.10
N GLU A 127 -13.80 21.08 27.49
CA GLU A 127 -13.54 22.49 27.75
C GLU A 127 -14.16 22.91 29.09
N SER A 128 -13.34 22.89 30.14
CA SER A 128 -13.73 23.34 31.48
C SER A 128 -12.51 23.86 32.23
N VAL A 129 -12.73 24.93 33.01
CA VAL A 129 -11.71 25.53 33.88
C VAL A 129 -11.37 24.61 35.05
N ARG A 130 -12.32 23.74 35.48
CA ARG A 130 -12.09 22.75 36.54
C ARG A 130 -11.71 21.39 35.95
N PRO A 131 -10.76 20.66 36.55
CA PRO A 131 -10.43 19.31 36.13
C PRO A 131 -11.51 18.34 36.60
N PHE A 132 -12.08 17.59 35.67
CA PHE A 132 -12.85 16.39 35.93
C PHE A 132 -11.90 15.21 36.02
N LEU A 133 -11.93 14.53 37.16
CA LEU A 133 -11.03 13.45 37.50
C LEU A 133 -11.82 12.19 37.80
N VAL A 134 -11.31 11.05 37.34
CA VAL A 134 -11.86 9.74 37.69
C VAL A 134 -10.80 8.95 38.44
N THR A 135 -11.02 8.68 39.72
CA THR A 135 -10.08 7.93 40.54
C THR A 135 -10.61 6.55 40.89
N LEU A 136 -9.78 5.53 40.64
CA LEU A 136 -10.03 4.15 41.00
C LEU A 136 -9.42 3.90 42.37
N ASN A 137 -10.19 3.29 43.29
CA ASN A 137 -9.78 2.95 44.65
C ASN A 137 -8.98 4.09 45.33
N PRO A 138 -9.54 5.30 45.43
CA PRO A 138 -8.81 6.42 45.99
C PRO A 138 -8.39 6.09 47.45
N PRO A 139 -7.23 6.58 47.92
CA PRO A 139 -6.74 6.31 49.27
C PRO A 139 -7.67 6.88 50.36
N CYS A 140 -8.42 7.92 50.03
CA CYS A 140 -9.49 8.53 50.81
C CYS A 140 -10.69 8.84 49.90
N VAL A 141 -11.85 9.20 50.47
CA VAL A 141 -12.97 9.70 49.64
C VAL A 141 -12.54 11.05 49.04
N PRO A 142 -12.61 11.24 47.71
CA PRO A 142 -12.21 12.50 47.08
C PRO A 142 -13.11 13.65 47.51
N ASP A 143 -12.59 14.88 47.48
CA ASP A 143 -13.44 16.07 47.60
C ASP A 143 -14.26 16.31 46.31
N HIS A 144 -15.41 16.97 46.43
CA HIS A 144 -16.26 17.33 45.28
C HIS A 144 -16.62 16.13 44.37
N VAL A 145 -17.06 15.01 44.97
CA VAL A 145 -17.55 13.84 44.24
C VAL A 145 -18.82 14.19 43.48
N LEU A 146 -18.82 13.92 42.18
CA LEU A 146 -19.96 14.05 41.28
C LEU A 146 -20.69 12.72 41.11
N LEU A 147 -19.96 11.62 41.04
CA LEU A 147 -20.52 10.28 40.90
C LEU A 147 -19.60 9.24 41.54
N LYS A 148 -20.20 8.28 42.26
CA LYS A 148 -19.52 7.07 42.73
C LYS A 148 -20.22 5.86 42.15
N TRP A 149 -19.45 4.91 41.64
CA TRP A 149 -19.97 3.60 41.26
C TRP A 149 -18.95 2.51 41.56
N ASN A 150 -19.43 1.28 41.56
CA ASN A 150 -18.58 0.10 41.70
C ASN A 150 -18.71 -0.74 40.43
N THR A 151 -17.59 -1.22 39.91
CA THR A 151 -17.58 -2.11 38.75
C THR A 151 -16.39 -3.06 38.81
N SER A 152 -16.53 -4.22 38.20
CA SER A 152 -15.44 -5.19 38.06
C SER A 152 -14.57 -4.83 36.86
N LEU A 153 -13.26 -4.71 37.09
CA LEU A 153 -12.27 -4.51 36.03
C LEU A 153 -11.42 -5.78 35.84
N PRO A 154 -11.01 -6.09 34.60
CA PRO A 154 -10.13 -7.22 34.34
C PRO A 154 -8.77 -7.01 35.01
N VAL A 155 -8.21 -8.07 35.56
CA VAL A 155 -6.85 -8.10 36.12
C VAL A 155 -5.90 -8.62 35.05
N PRO A 156 -4.93 -7.81 34.59
CA PRO A 156 -3.91 -8.28 33.68
C PRO A 156 -3.08 -9.38 34.34
N SER A 157 -2.96 -10.55 33.69
CA SER A 157 -2.12 -11.66 34.16
C SER A 157 -1.46 -12.38 32.99
N VAL A 158 -0.31 -13.03 33.25
CA VAL A 158 0.37 -13.85 32.24
C VAL A 158 -0.52 -15.01 31.77
N ALA A 159 -1.30 -15.59 32.70
CA ALA A 159 -2.25 -16.66 32.39
C ALA A 159 -3.34 -16.18 31.42
N ALA A 160 -3.95 -15.01 31.69
CA ALA A 160 -4.95 -14.41 30.80
C ALA A 160 -4.34 -14.07 29.43
N ALA A 161 -3.15 -13.47 29.39
CA ALA A 161 -2.47 -13.13 28.15
C ALA A 161 -2.16 -14.36 27.27
N LYS A 162 -1.73 -15.48 27.89
CA LYS A 162 -1.53 -16.76 27.18
C LYS A 162 -2.84 -17.35 26.70
N ALA A 163 -3.87 -17.35 27.54
CA ALA A 163 -5.19 -17.85 27.19
C ALA A 163 -5.81 -17.11 25.99
N TYR A 164 -5.55 -15.81 25.84
CA TYR A 164 -6.03 -15.04 24.69
C TYR A 164 -5.49 -15.50 23.34
N LEU A 165 -4.29 -16.09 23.30
CA LEU A 165 -3.71 -16.63 22.06
C LEU A 165 -4.51 -17.83 21.53
N ASP A 166 -5.27 -18.49 22.40
CA ASP A 166 -6.07 -19.67 22.07
C ASP A 166 -7.57 -19.35 21.95
N LEU A 167 -7.97 -18.07 21.92
CA LEU A 167 -9.40 -17.68 21.81
C LEU A 167 -10.05 -18.21 20.52
N ASP A 168 -9.27 -18.40 19.45
CA ASP A 168 -9.75 -18.96 18.18
C ASP A 168 -10.24 -20.41 18.32
N GLN A 169 -9.77 -21.13 19.34
CA GLN A 169 -10.17 -22.49 19.66
C GLN A 169 -11.61 -22.60 20.15
N ILE A 170 -12.23 -21.50 20.60
CA ILE A 170 -13.60 -21.51 21.13
C ILE A 170 -14.58 -20.64 20.31
N GLN A 171 -14.07 -19.72 19.48
CA GLN A 171 -14.92 -18.74 18.80
C GLN A 171 -15.72 -19.34 17.65
N GLY A 172 -17.05 -19.40 17.83
CA GLY A 172 -18.01 -19.87 16.83
C GLY A 172 -17.98 -21.38 16.57
N LYS A 173 -17.09 -22.14 17.22
CA LYS A 173 -16.85 -23.58 16.94
C LYS A 173 -18.08 -24.45 17.13
N ARG A 174 -18.96 -24.07 18.05
CA ARG A 174 -20.22 -24.74 18.32
C ARG A 174 -21.45 -23.83 18.18
N GLY A 175 -21.31 -22.68 17.52
CA GLY A 175 -22.39 -21.68 17.45
C GLY A 175 -22.46 -20.74 18.66
N ILE A 176 -21.41 -20.69 19.49
CA ILE A 176 -21.23 -19.67 20.53
C ILE A 176 -20.03 -18.79 20.20
N TRP A 177 -20.21 -17.48 20.31
CA TRP A 177 -19.12 -16.50 20.29
C TRP A 177 -19.03 -15.79 21.63
N PHE A 178 -17.82 -15.40 21.99
CA PHE A 178 -17.47 -14.71 23.22
C PHE A 178 -16.88 -13.34 22.86
N CYS A 179 -17.38 -12.30 23.50
CA CYS A 179 -16.84 -10.95 23.35
C CYS A 179 -16.87 -10.19 24.68
N GLY A 180 -16.05 -9.15 24.77
CA GLY A 180 -15.93 -8.34 25.97
C GLY A 180 -14.56 -7.69 26.09
N ALA A 181 -14.44 -6.76 27.03
CA ALA A 181 -13.23 -5.97 27.25
C ALA A 181 -12.00 -6.81 27.66
N TYR A 182 -12.16 -8.10 27.99
CA TYR A 182 -11.03 -9.00 28.19
C TYR A 182 -10.25 -9.29 26.90
N GLN A 183 -10.82 -9.01 25.72
CA GLN A 183 -10.03 -8.99 24.48
C GLN A 183 -9.39 -7.60 24.30
N GLY A 184 -8.19 -7.54 23.73
CA GLY A 184 -7.43 -6.29 23.62
C GLY A 184 -6.88 -5.79 24.97
N HIS A 185 -6.94 -4.48 25.20
CA HIS A 185 -6.25 -3.81 26.30
C HIS A 185 -7.06 -3.72 27.60
N GLY A 186 -8.25 -4.31 27.68
CA GLY A 186 -9.11 -4.18 28.87
C GLY A 186 -10.10 -3.02 28.81
N PHE A 187 -10.15 -2.26 27.71
CA PHE A 187 -10.99 -1.05 27.61
C PHE A 187 -12.41 -1.33 27.10
N HIS A 188 -13.33 -0.41 27.37
CA HIS A 188 -14.72 -0.50 26.92
C HIS A 188 -14.82 -0.56 25.38
N GLU A 189 -13.96 0.17 24.68
CA GLU A 189 -13.87 0.18 23.21
C GLU A 189 -13.45 -1.19 22.66
N ASP A 190 -12.64 -1.95 23.39
CA ASP A 190 -12.26 -3.29 22.97
C ASP A 190 -13.40 -4.29 23.16
N GLY A 191 -14.27 -4.06 24.16
CA GLY A 191 -15.57 -4.74 24.25
C GLY A 191 -16.44 -4.51 23.02
N LEU A 192 -16.55 -3.26 22.55
CA LEU A 192 -17.31 -2.94 21.34
C LEU A 192 -16.71 -3.58 20.09
N LYS A 193 -15.39 -3.48 19.91
CA LYS A 193 -14.68 -4.05 18.76
C LYS A 193 -14.80 -5.59 18.73
N SER A 194 -14.66 -6.26 19.88
CA SER A 194 -14.77 -7.72 19.95
C SER A 194 -16.21 -8.19 19.73
N GLY A 195 -17.20 -7.43 20.21
CA GLY A 195 -18.61 -7.68 19.91
C GLY A 195 -18.92 -7.60 18.41
N LYS A 196 -18.35 -6.60 17.74
CA LYS A 196 -18.45 -6.49 16.28
C LYS A 196 -17.79 -7.67 15.57
N ALA A 197 -16.60 -8.10 16.00
CA ALA A 197 -15.91 -9.24 15.42
C ALA A 197 -16.71 -10.53 15.57
N ALA A 198 -17.28 -10.78 16.76
CA ALA A 198 -18.16 -11.91 17.03
C ALA A 198 -19.41 -11.89 16.11
N ALA A 199 -20.05 -10.72 15.98
CA ALA A 199 -21.20 -10.56 15.08
C ALA A 199 -20.84 -10.80 13.60
N GLN A 200 -19.65 -10.40 13.17
CA GLN A 200 -19.17 -10.75 11.82
C GLN A 200 -18.90 -12.25 11.68
N GLY A 201 -18.40 -12.89 12.73
CA GLY A 201 -18.27 -14.34 12.87
C GLY A 201 -19.58 -15.07 12.61
N LEU A 202 -20.64 -14.64 13.29
CA LEU A 202 -22.00 -15.17 13.12
C LEU A 202 -22.50 -15.04 11.67
N LEU A 203 -22.11 -13.97 10.97
CA LEU A 203 -22.44 -13.73 9.55
C LEU A 203 -21.57 -14.53 8.56
N GLY A 204 -20.87 -15.57 9.02
CA GLY A 204 -20.01 -16.43 8.19
C GLY A 204 -18.69 -15.79 7.77
N LYS A 205 -18.32 -14.62 8.32
CA LYS A 205 -16.99 -14.02 8.10
C LYS A 205 -16.01 -14.54 9.16
N LYS A 206 -14.71 -14.37 8.92
CA LYS A 206 -13.69 -14.67 9.94
C LYS A 206 -13.87 -13.72 11.14
N CYS A 207 -14.03 -14.28 12.34
CA CYS A 207 -14.04 -13.50 13.59
C CYS A 207 -12.60 -13.03 13.89
N GLU A 208 -12.32 -11.74 13.68
CA GLU A 208 -11.01 -11.16 13.97
C GLU A 208 -10.83 -10.94 15.48
N LEU A 209 -9.93 -11.70 16.11
CA LEU A 209 -9.64 -11.56 17.54
C LEU A 209 -8.87 -10.27 17.82
N LEU A 210 -9.23 -9.60 18.91
CA LEU A 210 -8.43 -8.49 19.44
C LEU A 210 -7.33 -9.07 20.33
N LEU A 211 -6.17 -9.33 19.72
CA LEU A 211 -4.98 -9.65 20.47
C LEU A 211 -4.30 -8.35 20.94
N ASN A 212 -3.71 -8.39 22.14
CA ASN A 212 -2.82 -7.31 22.55
C ASN A 212 -1.66 -7.25 21.55
N PRO A 213 -1.40 -6.09 20.91
CA PRO A 213 -0.29 -5.96 19.98
C PRO A 213 1.01 -6.37 20.67
N LYS A 214 1.86 -7.12 19.96
CA LYS A 214 3.18 -7.46 20.49
C LYS A 214 3.88 -6.14 20.80
N LYS A 215 4.30 -5.94 22.04
CA LYS A 215 5.15 -4.79 22.34
C LYS A 215 6.45 -5.02 21.59
N MET A 216 6.83 -4.10 20.72
CA MET A 216 8.08 -4.18 20.01
C MET A 216 9.21 -4.01 21.04
N ILE A 217 9.96 -5.10 21.30
CA ILE A 217 11.11 -5.10 22.19
C ILE A 217 12.35 -5.22 21.29
N PRO A 218 12.93 -4.09 20.86
CA PRO A 218 14.13 -4.14 20.03
C PRO A 218 15.31 -4.69 20.85
N SER A 219 16.10 -5.54 20.22
CA SER A 219 17.48 -5.84 20.63
C SER A 219 18.31 -4.55 20.72
N TRP A 220 19.47 -4.60 21.41
CA TRP A 220 20.32 -3.41 21.55
C TRP A 220 20.78 -2.84 20.19
N THR A 221 21.03 -3.72 19.22
CA THR A 221 21.33 -3.42 17.82
C THR A 221 20.17 -2.71 17.12
N GLU A 222 18.95 -3.24 17.25
CA GLU A 222 17.73 -2.61 16.72
C GLU A 222 17.43 -1.27 17.39
N ALA A 223 17.68 -1.14 18.70
CA ALA A 223 17.50 0.12 19.42
C ALA A 223 18.46 1.20 18.93
N ALA A 224 19.71 0.84 18.61
CA ALA A 224 20.67 1.74 17.98
C ALA A 224 20.22 2.14 16.57
N ALA A 225 19.79 1.18 15.73
CA ALA A 225 19.26 1.46 14.40
C ALA A 225 18.04 2.39 14.44
N ARG A 226 17.13 2.14 15.39
CA ARG A 226 15.94 2.97 15.65
C ARG A 226 16.31 4.41 16.00
N LEU A 227 17.29 4.61 16.89
CA LEU A 227 17.79 5.94 17.22
C LEU A 227 18.40 6.65 16.01
N LEU A 228 19.18 5.94 15.19
CA LEU A 228 19.78 6.49 13.97
C LEU A 228 18.71 6.92 12.95
N VAL A 229 17.71 6.06 12.71
CA VAL A 229 16.61 6.35 11.77
C VAL A 229 15.75 7.51 12.29
N ALA A 230 15.41 7.52 13.58
CA ALA A 230 14.65 8.63 14.17
C ALA A 230 15.40 9.96 14.07
N ARG A 231 16.71 9.97 14.35
CA ARG A 231 17.56 11.16 14.18
C ARG A 231 17.64 11.60 12.72
N PHE A 232 17.79 10.64 11.81
CA PHE A 232 17.79 10.92 10.37
C PHE A 232 16.48 11.56 9.95
N PHE A 233 15.31 10.97 10.26
CA PHE A 233 14.02 11.55 9.88
C PHE A 233 13.76 12.90 10.53
N ASN A 234 14.17 13.10 11.79
CA ASN A 234 14.05 14.40 12.47
C ASN A 234 14.85 15.51 11.76
N GLN A 235 16.01 15.18 11.20
CA GLN A 235 16.81 16.14 10.43
C GLN A 235 16.38 16.25 8.97
N TYR A 236 15.91 15.14 8.39
CA TYR A 236 15.62 15.02 6.97
C TYR A 236 14.25 15.59 6.60
N ILE A 237 13.23 15.33 7.42
CA ILE A 237 11.84 15.71 7.15
C ILE A 237 11.58 17.10 7.75
N SER A 238 11.82 18.13 6.95
CA SER A 238 11.50 19.52 7.27
C SER A 238 10.18 20.00 6.66
N ILE A 239 9.71 19.37 5.59
CA ILE A 239 8.43 19.68 4.93
C ILE A 239 7.55 18.43 4.79
N GLY A 240 6.25 18.58 5.07
CA GLY A 240 5.30 17.46 5.19
C GLY A 240 5.31 16.84 6.59
N ASN A 241 4.37 15.96 6.88
CA ASN A 241 4.25 15.32 8.20
C ASN A 241 4.32 13.79 8.11
N LEU A 242 5.35 13.20 8.71
CA LEU A 242 5.50 11.76 8.86
C LEU A 242 5.30 11.37 10.32
N ILE A 243 4.38 10.46 10.58
CA ILE A 243 4.15 9.87 11.90
C ILE A 243 4.48 8.38 11.85
N LEU A 244 5.37 7.92 12.73
CA LEU A 244 5.65 6.51 12.96
C LEU A 244 4.92 6.08 14.23
N VAL A 245 4.13 5.04 14.14
CA VAL A 245 3.46 4.39 15.28
C VAL A 245 4.03 2.99 15.42
N GLU A 246 4.81 2.74 16.45
CA GLU A 246 5.34 1.40 16.71
C GLU A 246 4.29 0.49 17.35
N GLU A 247 4.37 -0.80 17.07
CA GLU A 247 3.66 -1.82 17.82
C GLU A 247 4.08 -1.76 19.30
N GLY A 248 3.14 -1.46 20.18
CA GLY A 248 3.40 -1.12 21.59
C GLY A 248 3.26 0.36 21.94
N GLY A 249 2.91 1.23 20.98
CA GLY A 249 2.33 2.54 21.24
C GLY A 249 3.30 3.73 21.24
N SER A 250 4.60 3.51 21.00
CA SER A 250 5.54 4.63 20.83
C SER A 250 5.25 5.38 19.52
N VAL A 251 5.20 6.71 19.60
CA VAL A 251 4.89 7.57 18.45
C VAL A 251 6.04 8.54 18.20
N PHE A 252 6.55 8.56 16.98
CA PHE A 252 7.47 9.59 16.51
C PHE A 252 6.78 10.46 15.47
N THR A 253 6.95 11.78 15.58
CA THR A 253 6.41 12.73 14.61
C THR A 253 7.56 13.56 14.05
N PHE A 254 7.65 13.62 12.73
CA PHE A 254 8.69 14.33 12.00
C PHE A 254 8.07 15.33 11.02
N GLY A 255 8.65 16.53 10.95
CA GLY A 255 8.17 17.62 10.11
C GLY A 255 6.74 18.11 10.46
N LYS A 256 6.28 19.12 9.72
CA LYS A 256 4.92 19.63 9.77
C LYS A 256 4.39 19.81 8.35
N ALA A 257 3.12 19.48 8.15
CA ALA A 257 2.43 19.78 6.90
C ALA A 257 2.39 21.30 6.72
N CYS A 258 2.69 21.77 5.51
CA CYS A 258 2.75 23.18 5.15
C CYS A 258 2.32 23.37 3.70
N GLU A 259 2.21 24.62 3.23
CA GLU A 259 1.81 24.91 1.85
C GLU A 259 2.70 24.20 0.80
N LYS A 260 4.02 24.10 1.06
CA LYS A 260 4.95 23.38 0.16
C LYS A 260 4.68 21.88 0.07
N CYS A 261 4.12 21.28 1.12
CA CYS A 261 3.86 19.84 1.21
C CYS A 261 2.75 19.61 2.24
N PRO A 262 1.46 19.65 1.83
CA PRO A 262 0.33 19.56 2.74
C PRO A 262 0.04 18.12 3.18
N VAL A 263 0.79 17.15 2.63
CA VAL A 263 0.53 15.72 2.86
C VAL A 263 1.01 15.26 4.22
N LYS A 264 0.24 14.30 4.76
CA LYS A 264 0.55 13.57 5.98
C LYS A 264 0.58 12.08 5.68
N SER A 265 1.58 11.39 6.21
CA SER A 265 1.64 9.92 6.19
C SER A 265 1.80 9.39 7.61
N VAL A 266 1.00 8.37 7.93
CA VAL A 266 1.09 7.64 9.20
C VAL A 266 1.47 6.21 8.86
N ILE A 267 2.67 5.80 9.29
CA ILE A 267 3.15 4.44 9.13
C ILE A 267 3.11 3.72 10.48
N ARG A 268 2.66 2.47 10.47
CA ARG A 268 2.68 1.58 11.63
C ARG A 268 3.83 0.59 11.46
N VAL A 269 4.80 0.63 12.37
CA VAL A 269 5.95 -0.28 12.39
C VAL A 269 5.58 -1.48 13.24
N HIS A 270 5.58 -2.67 12.64
CA HIS A 270 5.23 -3.94 13.27
C HIS A 270 6.48 -4.73 13.68
N ASP A 271 7.61 -4.50 12.99
CA ASP A 271 8.85 -5.26 13.20
C ASP A 271 10.07 -4.32 13.29
N PRO A 272 10.93 -4.44 14.33
CA PRO A 272 12.10 -3.58 14.49
C PRO A 272 13.14 -3.73 13.36
N LEU A 273 13.08 -4.80 12.55
CA LEU A 273 13.86 -4.96 11.33
C LEU A 273 13.66 -3.81 10.33
N PHE A 274 12.51 -3.11 10.40
CA PHE A 274 12.28 -1.85 9.68
C PHE A 274 13.46 -0.88 9.85
N TYR A 275 13.90 -0.66 11.09
CA TYR A 275 14.95 0.30 11.39
C TYR A 275 16.30 -0.13 10.83
N TRP A 276 16.61 -1.43 10.91
CA TRP A 276 17.83 -1.98 10.35
C TRP A 276 17.88 -1.84 8.83
N LYS A 277 16.80 -2.23 8.14
CA LYS A 277 16.72 -2.11 6.67
C LYS A 277 16.86 -0.66 6.23
N VAL A 278 16.14 0.27 6.86
CA VAL A 278 16.22 1.70 6.52
C VAL A 278 17.61 2.28 6.82
N ALA A 279 18.24 1.92 7.95
CA ALA A 279 19.55 2.44 8.33
C ALA A 279 20.67 1.96 7.40
N ILE A 280 20.65 0.69 6.99
CA ILE A 280 21.71 0.08 6.16
C ILE A 280 21.47 0.36 4.67
N GLU A 281 20.25 0.11 4.19
CA GLU A 281 19.96 0.00 2.75
C GLU A 281 19.16 1.20 2.20
N GLY A 282 18.89 2.20 3.05
CA GLY A 282 18.27 3.47 2.65
C GLY A 282 16.92 3.27 1.96
N SER A 283 16.78 3.80 0.75
CA SER A 283 15.53 3.74 -0.02
C SER A 283 15.16 2.32 -0.46
N ILE A 284 16.14 1.45 -0.73
CA ILE A 284 15.87 0.04 -1.06
C ILE A 284 15.43 -0.69 0.21
N GLY A 285 16.10 -0.42 1.34
CA GLY A 285 15.69 -0.96 2.64
C GLY A 285 14.28 -0.57 3.06
N LEU A 286 13.87 0.67 2.78
CA LEU A 286 12.48 1.09 2.99
C LEU A 286 11.50 0.27 2.14
N ALA A 287 11.83 0.00 0.88
CA ALA A 287 11.01 -0.85 0.02
C ALA A 287 10.95 -2.29 0.55
N GLU A 288 12.10 -2.87 0.91
CA GLU A 288 12.17 -4.21 1.47
C GLU A 288 11.39 -4.33 2.79
N ALA A 289 11.47 -3.34 3.67
CA ALA A 289 10.73 -3.34 4.93
C ALA A 289 9.21 -3.32 4.68
N TYR A 290 8.74 -2.66 3.63
CA TYR A 290 7.33 -2.73 3.23
C TYR A 290 6.98 -4.11 2.67
N ILE A 291 7.82 -4.62 1.77
CA ILE A 291 7.65 -5.92 1.10
C ILE A 291 7.68 -7.08 2.10
N ASP A 292 8.50 -7.02 3.13
CA ASP A 292 8.58 -8.04 4.18
C ASP A 292 7.51 -7.84 5.27
N GLY A 293 6.70 -6.78 5.19
CA GLY A 293 5.61 -6.50 6.12
C GLY A 293 6.06 -5.91 7.46
N CYS A 294 7.31 -5.42 7.56
CA CYS A 294 7.83 -4.79 8.78
C CYS A 294 7.09 -3.49 9.13
N PHE A 295 6.44 -2.85 8.15
CA PHE A 295 5.54 -1.73 8.41
C PHE A 295 4.37 -1.71 7.41
N SER A 296 3.28 -1.05 7.81
CA SER A 296 2.14 -0.74 6.94
C SER A 296 1.78 0.74 7.02
N VAL A 297 0.97 1.22 6.08
CA VAL A 297 0.41 2.57 6.10
C VAL A 297 -1.01 2.56 6.64
N LEU A 298 -1.40 3.59 7.40
CA LEU A 298 -2.74 3.68 7.98
C LEU A 298 -3.80 3.94 6.90
N ASP A 299 -3.55 4.91 6.04
CA ASP A 299 -4.35 5.14 4.84
C ASP A 299 -3.90 4.16 3.75
N LYS A 300 -4.79 3.23 3.39
CA LYS A 300 -4.49 2.16 2.45
C LYS A 300 -4.33 2.66 1.01
N ARG A 301 -4.86 3.82 0.63
CA ARG A 301 -4.78 4.32 -0.76
C ARG A 301 -3.68 5.37 -0.90
N GLU A 302 -3.69 6.38 -0.04
CA GLU A 302 -2.81 7.55 -0.15
C GLU A 302 -1.61 7.48 0.80
N GLY A 303 -1.63 6.61 1.81
CA GLY A 303 -0.61 6.63 2.88
C GLY A 303 0.81 6.37 2.36
N LEU A 304 0.97 5.40 1.48
CA LEU A 304 2.27 5.10 0.86
C LEU A 304 2.67 6.17 -0.17
N LEU A 305 1.70 6.72 -0.91
CA LEU A 305 1.93 7.82 -1.85
C LEU A 305 2.45 9.05 -1.09
N ASN A 306 1.78 9.43 -0.01
CA ASN A 306 2.16 10.57 0.83
C ASN A 306 3.54 10.36 1.45
N LEU A 307 3.89 9.14 1.88
CA LEU A 307 5.24 8.83 2.35
C LEU A 307 6.28 9.15 1.26
N MET A 308 6.06 8.68 0.04
CA MET A 308 6.99 8.92 -1.07
C MET A 308 7.08 10.40 -1.45
N LEU A 309 5.94 11.10 -1.49
CA LEU A 309 5.90 12.54 -1.76
C LEU A 309 6.67 13.35 -0.71
N ILE A 310 6.53 13.01 0.58
CA ILE A 310 7.30 13.64 1.67
C ILE A 310 8.79 13.40 1.45
N LEU A 311 9.21 12.18 1.15
CA LEU A 311 10.62 11.85 0.92
C LEU A 311 11.20 12.59 -0.30
N ILE A 312 10.44 12.67 -1.40
CA ILE A 312 10.84 13.38 -2.61
C ILE A 312 10.96 14.89 -2.34
N ALA A 313 9.97 15.51 -1.71
CA ALA A 313 9.98 16.94 -1.41
C ALA A 313 11.20 17.34 -0.56
N ASN A 314 11.52 16.56 0.47
CA ASN A 314 12.67 16.83 1.35
C ASN A 314 14.02 16.61 0.65
N ARG A 315 14.11 15.64 -0.26
CA ARG A 315 15.30 15.47 -1.12
C ARG A 315 15.55 16.73 -1.94
N ASP A 316 14.51 17.24 -2.58
CA ASP A 316 14.61 18.35 -3.54
C ASP A 316 14.85 19.69 -2.82
N GLU A 317 14.21 19.94 -1.68
CA GLU A 317 14.47 21.13 -0.85
C GLU A 317 15.92 21.16 -0.32
N ARG A 318 16.46 20.03 0.17
CA ARG A 318 17.84 19.94 0.66
C ARG A 318 18.87 20.19 -0.45
N ARG A 319 18.57 19.75 -1.66
CA ARG A 319 19.42 20.01 -2.83
C ARG A 319 19.48 21.50 -3.14
N ASN A 320 18.33 22.18 -3.17
CA ASN A 320 18.26 23.60 -3.51
C ASN A 320 19.01 24.49 -2.51
N ARG A 321 19.10 24.07 -1.24
CA ARG A 321 19.82 24.81 -0.20
C ARG A 321 21.35 24.64 -0.23
N ARG A 322 21.93 23.92 -1.20
CA ARG A 322 23.37 23.57 -1.28
C ARG A 322 23.97 23.21 0.09
N ILE A 323 23.21 22.48 0.92
CA ILE A 323 23.68 22.12 2.25
C ILE A 323 24.88 21.19 2.06
N ALA A 324 26.07 21.70 2.38
CA ALA A 324 27.28 20.90 2.41
C ALA A 324 27.00 19.63 3.22
N ARG A 325 27.31 18.46 2.64
CA ARG A 325 27.33 17.21 3.38
C ARG A 325 28.38 17.36 4.47
N LYS A 326 28.02 17.89 5.64
CA LYS A 326 28.83 17.71 6.84
C LYS A 326 28.85 16.20 7.07
N GLY A 327 29.99 15.59 6.74
CA GLY A 327 30.19 14.15 6.78
C GLY A 327 29.82 13.64 8.16
N PHE A 328 28.81 12.77 8.20
CA PHE A 328 28.59 11.98 9.40
C PHE A 328 29.74 10.97 9.47
N TRP A 329 30.47 11.07 10.57
CA TRP A 329 31.65 10.30 10.93
C TRP A 329 31.41 8.78 10.89
N TRP A 330 32.52 8.04 10.79
CA TRP A 330 32.64 6.59 10.84
C TRP A 330 31.72 5.95 11.89
N SER A 331 30.63 5.35 11.42
CA SER A 331 29.74 4.48 12.19
C SER A 331 29.91 3.06 11.66
N PRO A 332 29.91 2.00 12.50
CA PRO A 332 29.91 0.60 12.05
C PRO A 332 28.86 0.32 10.97
N PHE A 333 27.73 1.04 11.03
CA PHE A 333 26.66 0.97 10.05
C PHE A 333 27.07 1.43 8.64
N HIS A 334 28.08 2.30 8.48
CA HIS A 334 28.56 2.71 7.16
C HIS A 334 29.26 1.57 6.42
N ILE A 335 30.04 0.75 7.11
CA ILE A 335 30.70 -0.42 6.50
C ILE A 335 29.64 -1.47 6.13
N ILE A 336 28.69 -1.73 7.03
CA ILE A 336 27.56 -2.65 6.76
C ILE A 336 26.71 -2.13 5.60
N ALA A 337 26.42 -0.83 5.55
CA ALA A 337 25.71 -0.19 4.44
C ALA A 337 26.46 -0.32 3.11
N GLN A 338 27.79 -0.15 3.11
CA GLN A 338 28.61 -0.34 1.91
C GLN A 338 28.55 -1.80 1.41
N LEU A 339 28.67 -2.78 2.31
CA LEU A 339 28.58 -4.21 1.96
C LEU A 339 27.18 -4.60 1.48
N ALA A 340 26.14 -4.15 2.17
CA ALA A 340 24.75 -4.37 1.76
C ALA A 340 24.45 -3.69 0.42
N TYR A 341 25.02 -2.52 0.16
CA TYR A 341 24.88 -1.83 -1.13
C TYR A 341 25.69 -2.49 -2.25
N ALA A 342 26.85 -3.08 -1.94
CA ALA A 342 27.69 -3.79 -2.90
C ALA A 342 26.97 -4.97 -3.54
N LYS A 343 26.11 -5.69 -2.80
CA LYS A 343 25.27 -6.78 -3.34
C LYS A 343 24.39 -6.29 -4.50
N TYR A 344 23.79 -5.11 -4.37
CA TYR A 344 22.95 -4.50 -5.40
C TYR A 344 23.77 -4.00 -6.59
N PHE A 345 24.94 -3.44 -6.31
CA PHE A 345 25.85 -2.98 -7.35
C PHE A 345 26.34 -4.13 -8.24
N LEU A 346 26.75 -5.25 -7.64
CA LEU A 346 27.17 -6.46 -8.35
C LEU A 346 26.02 -7.03 -9.20
N ARG A 347 24.82 -7.15 -8.63
CA ARG A 347 23.62 -7.58 -9.39
C ARG A 347 23.31 -6.64 -10.54
N HIS A 348 23.36 -5.33 -10.33
CA HIS A 348 23.11 -4.34 -11.37
C HIS A 348 24.13 -4.43 -12.51
N ALA A 349 25.42 -4.57 -12.19
CA ALA A 349 26.49 -4.73 -13.17
C ALA A 349 26.34 -6.00 -14.03
N SER A 350 25.77 -7.06 -13.49
CA SER A 350 25.49 -8.31 -14.23
C SER A 350 24.31 -8.23 -15.21
N ARG A 351 23.50 -7.16 -15.16
CA ARG A 351 22.24 -6.99 -15.91
C ARG A 351 22.33 -5.95 -17.05
N LYS A 352 23.53 -5.71 -17.60
CA LYS A 352 23.77 -4.73 -18.69
C LYS A 352 22.92 -5.03 -19.94
N ASN A 353 22.55 -3.99 -20.69
CA ASN A 353 21.69 -4.07 -21.87
C ASN A 353 22.41 -4.55 -23.14
N THR A 354 22.90 -5.79 -23.16
CA THR A 354 23.27 -6.49 -24.39
C THR A 354 22.04 -7.14 -25.01
N ALA A 355 22.02 -7.46 -26.31
CA ALA A 355 20.84 -8.06 -26.96
C ALA A 355 20.31 -9.32 -26.26
N THR A 356 21.22 -10.23 -25.89
CA THR A 356 20.88 -11.45 -25.16
C THR A 356 20.30 -11.16 -23.77
N GLN A 357 20.85 -10.16 -23.07
CA GLN A 357 20.41 -9.83 -21.72
C GLN A 357 19.11 -9.01 -21.70
N THR A 358 18.91 -8.11 -22.67
CA THR A 358 17.66 -7.36 -22.86
C THR A 358 16.50 -8.32 -23.07
N ARG A 359 16.64 -9.33 -23.94
CA ARG A 359 15.63 -10.38 -24.11
C ARG A 359 15.29 -11.11 -22.81
N ARG A 360 16.32 -11.49 -22.03
CA ARG A 360 16.14 -12.17 -20.73
C ARG A 360 15.45 -11.29 -19.69
N ASN A 361 15.75 -10.00 -19.68
CA ASN A 361 15.16 -9.03 -18.75
C ASN A 361 13.69 -8.75 -19.09
N ILE A 362 13.36 -8.54 -20.37
CA ILE A 362 12.00 -8.29 -20.86
C ILE A 362 11.12 -9.52 -20.64
N SER A 363 11.59 -10.72 -21.02
CA SER A 363 10.86 -11.98 -20.79
C SER A 363 10.50 -12.17 -19.31
N ARG A 364 11.43 -11.91 -18.37
CA ARG A 364 11.16 -12.05 -16.93
C ARG A 364 10.03 -11.17 -16.39
N HIS A 365 9.82 -9.98 -16.95
CA HIS A 365 8.75 -9.07 -16.50
C HIS A 365 7.43 -9.35 -17.22
N TYR A 366 7.47 -9.53 -18.54
CA TYR A 366 6.26 -9.63 -19.36
C TYR A 366 5.72 -11.05 -19.49
N ASP A 367 6.52 -12.08 -19.20
CA ASP A 367 6.07 -13.48 -19.20
C ASP A 367 5.56 -13.93 -17.80
N LEU A 368 5.23 -12.99 -16.91
CA LEU A 368 4.60 -13.31 -15.62
C LEU A 368 3.26 -14.05 -15.81
N SER A 369 2.35 -13.45 -16.58
CA SER A 369 1.10 -14.05 -17.11
C SER A 369 0.23 -12.96 -17.74
N ASN A 370 -0.41 -13.25 -18.88
CA ASN A 370 -1.42 -12.35 -19.47
C ASN A 370 -2.65 -12.18 -18.55
N ASP A 371 -3.03 -13.23 -17.83
CA ASP A 371 -4.15 -13.19 -16.90
C ASP A 371 -3.85 -12.21 -15.76
N PHE A 372 -2.61 -12.20 -15.27
CA PHE A 372 -2.16 -11.25 -14.26
C PHE A 372 -2.30 -9.80 -14.70
N PHE A 373 -1.78 -9.44 -15.88
CA PHE A 373 -1.87 -8.07 -16.40
C PHE A 373 -3.33 -7.65 -16.65
N SER A 374 -4.19 -8.58 -17.09
CA SER A 374 -5.61 -8.30 -17.33
C SER A 374 -6.40 -7.90 -16.07
N LEU A 375 -5.90 -8.22 -14.87
CA LEU A 375 -6.55 -7.86 -13.61
C LEU A 375 -6.47 -6.37 -13.28
N PHE A 376 -5.56 -5.61 -13.92
CA PHE A 376 -5.38 -4.20 -13.58
C PHE A 376 -5.26 -3.25 -14.78
N LEU A 377 -4.88 -3.74 -15.95
CA LEU A 377 -4.92 -2.97 -17.19
C LEU A 377 -6.36 -2.77 -17.68
N ASP A 378 -6.54 -1.86 -18.63
CA ASP A 378 -7.80 -1.75 -19.36
C ASP A 378 -7.94 -2.91 -20.37
N LYS A 379 -9.11 -3.03 -20.99
CA LYS A 379 -9.43 -4.11 -21.95
C LYS A 379 -8.47 -4.19 -23.13
N SER A 380 -7.82 -3.08 -23.51
CA SER A 380 -6.84 -3.08 -24.58
C SER A 380 -5.49 -3.68 -24.18
N MET A 381 -5.28 -4.01 -22.89
CA MET A 381 -3.98 -4.46 -22.36
C MET A 381 -2.85 -3.46 -22.62
N THR A 382 -3.15 -2.16 -22.60
CA THR A 382 -2.14 -1.12 -22.88
C THR A 382 -1.38 -0.78 -21.60
N TYR A 383 -0.13 -1.25 -21.50
CA TYR A 383 0.76 -1.00 -20.36
C TYR A 383 1.72 0.17 -20.60
N SER A 384 1.13 1.35 -20.82
CA SER A 384 1.84 2.62 -20.99
C SER A 384 0.96 3.77 -20.48
N CYS A 385 1.51 4.98 -20.36
CA CYS A 385 0.75 6.19 -20.02
C CYS A 385 -0.49 6.36 -20.90
N ALA A 386 -1.65 6.64 -20.30
CA ALA A 386 -2.85 7.06 -21.00
C ALA A 386 -2.86 8.60 -21.15
N VAL A 387 -3.77 9.16 -21.95
CA VAL A 387 -3.95 10.62 -22.08
C VAL A 387 -5.39 10.97 -21.70
N PHE A 388 -5.56 11.66 -20.58
CA PHE A 388 -6.88 11.99 -20.02
C PHE A 388 -7.32 13.38 -20.52
N LYS A 389 -8.61 13.50 -20.87
CA LYS A 389 -9.22 14.82 -21.13
C LYS A 389 -9.73 15.47 -19.84
N MET A 390 -10.16 14.65 -18.89
CA MET A 390 -10.74 15.06 -17.61
C MET A 390 -10.33 14.05 -16.52
N GLU A 391 -10.31 14.46 -15.26
CA GLU A 391 -9.79 13.65 -14.14
C GLU A 391 -10.58 12.35 -13.89
N ASN A 392 -11.91 12.38 -14.11
CA ASN A 392 -12.81 11.23 -13.84
C ASN A 392 -13.07 10.35 -15.06
N GLU A 393 -12.28 10.49 -16.12
CA GLU A 393 -12.44 9.70 -17.33
C GLU A 393 -11.96 8.25 -17.13
N SER A 394 -12.64 7.29 -17.77
CA SER A 394 -12.22 5.88 -17.71
C SER A 394 -10.82 5.66 -18.31
N LEU A 395 -10.05 4.75 -17.72
CA LEU A 395 -8.74 4.35 -18.23
C LEU A 395 -8.82 3.87 -19.69
N GLU A 396 -9.86 3.12 -20.06
CA GLU A 396 -10.08 2.62 -21.43
C GLU A 396 -10.19 3.78 -22.43
N ALA A 397 -11.03 4.78 -22.16
CA ALA A 397 -11.17 5.95 -23.04
C ALA A 397 -9.86 6.75 -23.15
N ALA A 398 -9.14 6.91 -22.03
CA ALA A 398 -7.86 7.61 -22.01
C ALA A 398 -6.76 6.86 -22.80
N GLN A 399 -6.76 5.54 -22.77
CA GLN A 399 -5.84 4.73 -23.57
C GLN A 399 -6.18 4.79 -25.06
N GLN A 400 -7.45 4.63 -25.43
CA GLN A 400 -7.89 4.77 -26.81
C GLN A 400 -7.54 6.14 -27.40
N ARG A 401 -7.67 7.21 -26.60
CA ARG A 401 -7.21 8.55 -27.00
C ARG A 401 -5.71 8.59 -27.22
N LYS A 402 -4.91 8.09 -26.27
CA LYS A 402 -3.45 8.07 -26.41
C LYS A 402 -3.02 7.38 -27.70
N LEU A 403 -3.63 6.23 -28.02
CA LEU A 403 -3.34 5.47 -29.22
C LEU A 403 -3.74 6.24 -30.50
N SER A 404 -4.91 6.88 -30.53
CA SER A 404 -5.31 7.78 -31.64
C SER A 404 -4.32 8.93 -31.83
N LEU A 405 -3.86 9.56 -30.74
CA LEU A 405 -2.89 10.66 -30.81
C LEU A 405 -1.55 10.21 -31.38
N LEU A 406 -1.07 9.00 -31.04
CA LEU A 406 0.14 8.43 -31.65
C LEU A 406 -0.02 8.24 -33.16
N ILE A 407 -1.18 7.73 -33.60
CA ILE A 407 -1.51 7.52 -35.02
C ILE A 407 -1.56 8.86 -35.77
N GLU A 408 -2.17 9.88 -35.17
CA GLU A 408 -2.25 11.24 -35.70
C GLU A 408 -0.87 11.90 -35.82
N LYS A 409 -0.05 11.84 -34.76
CA LYS A 409 1.32 12.38 -34.74
C LYS A 409 2.21 11.72 -35.79
N ALA A 410 2.02 10.41 -36.04
CA ALA A 410 2.72 9.67 -37.09
C ALA A 410 2.18 9.94 -38.51
N LYS A 411 1.09 10.72 -38.64
CA LYS A 411 0.35 11.02 -39.87
C LYS A 411 0.11 9.77 -40.73
N ILE A 412 -0.35 8.69 -40.10
CA ILE A 412 -0.60 7.41 -40.77
C ILE A 412 -1.80 7.56 -41.70
N LYS A 413 -1.69 7.03 -42.92
CA LYS A 413 -2.73 7.03 -43.95
C LYS A 413 -2.90 5.64 -44.53
N ARG A 414 -4.00 5.43 -45.27
CA ARG A 414 -4.22 4.22 -46.05
C ARG A 414 -3.04 3.99 -47.01
N GLY A 415 -2.59 2.74 -47.11
CA GLY A 415 -1.47 2.34 -47.97
C GLY A 415 -0.09 2.50 -47.34
N HIS A 416 0.05 3.21 -46.22
CA HIS A 416 1.32 3.26 -45.47
C HIS A 416 1.65 1.91 -44.83
N HIS A 417 2.94 1.64 -44.65
CA HIS A 417 3.45 0.55 -43.81
C HIS A 417 4.06 1.09 -42.52
N VAL A 418 3.50 0.69 -41.39
CA VAL A 418 3.90 1.14 -40.05
C VAL A 418 4.73 0.06 -39.36
N LEU A 419 5.82 0.46 -38.71
CA LEU A 419 6.60 -0.37 -37.78
C LEU A 419 6.34 0.07 -36.34
N ASP A 420 6.07 -0.88 -35.45
CA ASP A 420 5.93 -0.65 -34.01
C ASP A 420 6.97 -1.42 -33.22
N ILE A 421 7.92 -0.68 -32.63
CA ILE A 421 9.02 -1.21 -31.84
C ILE A 421 8.58 -1.30 -30.37
N GLY A 422 8.40 -2.53 -29.89
CA GLY A 422 7.85 -2.78 -28.56
C GLY A 422 6.32 -2.80 -28.59
N SER A 423 5.75 -3.58 -29.53
CA SER A 423 4.31 -3.61 -29.85
C SER A 423 3.36 -4.10 -28.74
N GLY A 424 3.92 -4.59 -27.62
CA GLY A 424 3.14 -5.05 -26.47
C GLY A 424 2.10 -6.10 -26.86
N TRP A 425 0.87 -5.90 -26.39
CA TRP A 425 -0.27 -6.79 -26.68
C TRP A 425 -1.03 -6.43 -27.97
N GLY A 426 -0.49 -5.54 -28.81
CA GLY A 426 -1.04 -5.24 -30.15
C GLY A 426 -2.18 -4.23 -30.20
N SER A 427 -2.47 -3.50 -29.12
CA SER A 427 -3.56 -2.51 -29.09
C SER A 427 -3.38 -1.39 -30.12
N LEU A 428 -2.16 -0.87 -30.27
CA LEU A 428 -1.85 0.16 -31.26
C LEU A 428 -2.00 -0.38 -32.70
N ALA A 429 -1.58 -1.61 -32.96
CA ALA A 429 -1.71 -2.25 -34.27
C ALA A 429 -3.17 -2.34 -34.72
N ILE A 430 -4.02 -2.89 -33.85
CA ILE A 430 -5.46 -3.04 -34.12
C ILE A 430 -6.11 -1.67 -34.37
N GLN A 431 -5.77 -0.67 -33.56
CA GLN A 431 -6.35 0.66 -33.70
C GLN A 431 -5.87 1.38 -34.96
N ALA A 432 -4.57 1.33 -35.27
CA ALA A 432 -4.00 1.94 -36.46
C ALA A 432 -4.61 1.39 -37.75
N VAL A 433 -4.73 0.06 -37.85
CA VAL A 433 -5.32 -0.59 -39.02
C VAL A 433 -6.82 -0.30 -39.11
N LYS A 434 -7.58 -0.38 -38.00
CA LYS A 434 -9.02 -0.03 -38.01
C LYS A 434 -9.29 1.42 -38.42
N GLN A 435 -8.45 2.36 -37.99
CA GLN A 435 -8.64 3.79 -38.27
C GLN A 435 -8.19 4.19 -39.69
N THR A 436 -7.17 3.54 -40.24
CA THR A 436 -6.51 4.03 -41.46
C THR A 436 -6.44 3.04 -42.61
N GLY A 437 -6.58 1.73 -42.35
CA GLY A 437 -6.34 0.67 -43.33
C GLY A 437 -4.87 0.56 -43.76
N CYS A 438 -3.92 0.98 -42.91
CA CYS A 438 -2.50 0.79 -43.16
C CYS A 438 -2.08 -0.68 -43.07
N LYS A 439 -0.87 -1.00 -43.55
CA LYS A 439 -0.17 -2.23 -43.20
C LYS A 439 0.63 -2.00 -41.91
N TYR A 440 0.74 -3.02 -41.08
CA TYR A 440 1.35 -2.89 -39.76
C TYR A 440 2.28 -4.06 -39.46
N THR A 441 3.49 -3.75 -39.02
CA THR A 441 4.45 -4.71 -38.48
C THR A 441 4.75 -4.35 -37.04
N GLY A 442 4.35 -5.18 -36.09
CA GLY A 442 4.74 -5.03 -34.68
C GLY A 442 5.89 -5.96 -34.33
N VAL A 443 6.86 -5.49 -33.55
CA VAL A 443 7.92 -6.35 -33.01
C VAL A 443 7.87 -6.40 -31.49
N THR A 444 8.14 -7.57 -30.92
CA THR A 444 8.26 -7.78 -29.48
C THR A 444 9.31 -8.86 -29.17
N LEU A 445 9.83 -8.84 -27.95
CA LEU A 445 10.73 -9.86 -27.41
C LEU A 445 10.02 -10.86 -26.49
N SER A 446 8.76 -10.62 -26.10
CA SER A 446 7.96 -11.52 -25.26
C SER A 446 7.11 -12.45 -26.12
N ALA A 447 7.27 -13.76 -25.89
CA ALA A 447 6.48 -14.78 -26.58
C ALA A 447 5.01 -14.72 -26.14
N GLU A 448 4.73 -14.37 -24.88
CA GLU A 448 3.36 -14.28 -24.36
C GLU A 448 2.59 -13.07 -24.91
N GLN A 449 3.28 -11.94 -25.10
CA GLN A 449 2.73 -10.78 -25.81
C GLN A 449 2.44 -11.11 -27.28
N HIS A 450 3.41 -11.73 -27.98
CA HIS A 450 3.27 -12.13 -29.38
C HIS A 450 2.06 -13.03 -29.60
N LYS A 451 1.93 -14.13 -28.84
CA LYS A 451 0.77 -15.04 -28.89
C LYS A 451 -0.56 -14.33 -28.62
N TYR A 452 -0.59 -13.45 -27.62
CA TYR A 452 -1.80 -12.70 -27.28
C TYR A 452 -2.21 -11.76 -28.41
N ALA A 453 -1.25 -11.01 -28.95
CA ALA A 453 -1.47 -10.03 -30.00
C ALA A 453 -1.96 -10.69 -31.29
N GLU A 454 -1.35 -11.82 -31.72
CA GLU A 454 -1.81 -12.60 -32.87
C GLU A 454 -3.25 -13.10 -32.70
N ARG A 455 -3.58 -13.62 -31.51
CA ARG A 455 -4.95 -14.04 -31.21
C ARG A 455 -5.93 -12.88 -31.33
N LYS A 456 -5.60 -11.72 -30.75
CA LYS A 456 -6.47 -10.53 -30.81
C LYS A 456 -6.65 -9.97 -32.20
N VAL A 457 -5.62 -10.04 -33.04
CA VAL A 457 -5.70 -9.66 -34.45
C VAL A 457 -6.64 -10.59 -35.22
N ARG A 458 -6.54 -11.91 -35.00
CA ARG A 458 -7.43 -12.90 -35.61
C ARG A 458 -8.89 -12.73 -35.15
N GLU A 459 -9.10 -12.50 -33.85
CA GLU A 459 -10.43 -12.19 -33.31
C GLU A 459 -11.03 -10.91 -33.93
N ALA A 460 -10.19 -9.97 -34.37
CA ALA A 460 -10.60 -8.74 -35.03
C ALA A 460 -10.72 -8.87 -36.57
N GLY A 461 -10.31 -10.00 -37.16
CA GLY A 461 -10.29 -10.22 -38.62
C GLY A 461 -9.32 -9.30 -39.36
N LEU A 462 -8.14 -9.03 -38.78
CA LEU A 462 -7.15 -8.08 -39.31
C LEU A 462 -5.81 -8.74 -39.70
N GLU A 463 -5.75 -10.07 -39.76
CA GLU A 463 -4.52 -10.83 -40.06
C GLU A 463 -3.87 -10.48 -41.39
N ASP A 464 -4.64 -10.04 -42.39
CA ASP A 464 -4.11 -9.65 -43.71
C ASP A 464 -3.35 -8.31 -43.69
N HIS A 465 -3.53 -7.52 -42.63
CA HIS A 465 -2.97 -6.18 -42.50
C HIS A 465 -1.94 -6.05 -41.37
N ILE A 466 -1.91 -6.98 -40.41
CA ILE A 466 -1.05 -6.92 -39.22
C ILE A 466 -0.17 -8.16 -39.12
N THR A 467 1.14 -7.94 -39.08
CA THR A 467 2.15 -8.98 -38.83
C THR A 467 2.88 -8.70 -37.53
N PHE A 468 3.01 -9.70 -36.65
CA PHE A 468 3.85 -9.62 -35.46
C PHE A 468 5.12 -10.47 -35.59
N LEU A 469 6.27 -9.88 -35.27
CA LEU A 469 7.57 -10.54 -35.26
C LEU A 469 8.09 -10.71 -33.83
N LEU A 470 8.42 -11.93 -33.45
CA LEU A 470 9.12 -12.24 -32.20
C LEU A 470 10.63 -12.11 -32.40
N CYS A 471 11.13 -10.88 -32.51
CA CYS A 471 12.55 -10.62 -32.74
C CYS A 471 13.03 -9.34 -32.04
N ASP A 472 14.36 -9.22 -31.95
CA ASP A 472 14.98 -7.96 -31.56
C ASP A 472 14.83 -6.95 -32.71
N TYR A 473 14.47 -5.71 -32.40
CA TYR A 473 14.24 -4.68 -33.42
C TYR A 473 15.50 -4.40 -34.25
N ARG A 474 16.70 -4.69 -33.74
CA ARG A 474 17.98 -4.56 -34.47
C ARG A 474 18.16 -5.59 -35.58
N LYS A 475 17.28 -6.59 -35.65
CA LYS A 475 17.37 -7.72 -36.59
C LYS A 475 16.08 -7.89 -37.40
N ILE A 476 15.32 -6.81 -37.57
CA ILE A 476 14.13 -6.83 -38.43
C ILE A 476 14.57 -7.06 -39.89
N PRO A 477 13.86 -7.89 -40.67
CA PRO A 477 14.13 -8.05 -42.09
C PRO A 477 14.18 -6.69 -42.81
N PRO A 478 15.08 -6.51 -43.80
CA PRO A 478 15.20 -5.25 -44.53
C PRO A 478 13.85 -4.82 -45.14
N SER A 479 13.36 -3.66 -44.72
CA SER A 479 12.15 -3.01 -45.23
C SER A 479 12.20 -1.51 -44.95
N LYS A 480 11.38 -0.74 -45.67
CA LYS A 480 11.17 0.69 -45.43
C LYS A 480 9.75 0.94 -44.94
N TYR A 481 9.63 1.72 -43.88
CA TYR A 481 8.35 2.02 -43.23
C TYR A 481 8.04 3.51 -43.31
N ASP A 482 6.79 3.83 -43.65
CA ASP A 482 6.30 5.21 -43.72
C ASP A 482 6.11 5.83 -42.34
N ALA A 483 5.94 4.99 -41.31
CA ALA A 483 5.94 5.44 -39.93
C ALA A 483 6.62 4.42 -39.02
N ILE A 484 7.35 4.91 -38.02
CA ILE A 484 7.86 4.11 -36.92
C ILE A 484 7.26 4.68 -35.63
N ILE A 485 6.66 3.82 -34.81
CA ILE A 485 6.24 4.17 -33.45
C ILE A 485 7.06 3.30 -32.49
N SER A 486 7.56 3.88 -31.40
CA SER A 486 8.31 3.14 -30.39
C SER A 486 7.97 3.61 -28.98
N HIS A 487 7.89 2.66 -28.06
CA HIS A 487 7.87 2.92 -26.61
C HIS A 487 9.21 2.53 -25.96
N GLU A 488 10.21 2.13 -26.75
CA GLU A 488 11.53 1.71 -26.31
C GLU A 488 12.64 2.64 -26.85
N TYR A 489 13.68 2.83 -26.04
CA TYR A 489 14.89 3.56 -26.43
C TYR A 489 16.14 2.88 -25.86
N MET A 490 17.13 2.67 -26.73
CA MET A 490 18.47 2.14 -26.41
C MET A 490 19.52 2.85 -27.29
N ASP A 491 20.81 2.70 -26.99
CA ASP A 491 21.87 3.49 -27.65
C ASP A 491 21.92 3.31 -29.19
N GLU A 492 21.62 2.11 -29.71
CA GLU A 492 21.59 1.81 -31.16
C GLU A 492 20.23 2.16 -31.84
N PHE A 493 19.27 2.67 -31.08
CA PHE A 493 17.89 2.88 -31.53
C PHE A 493 17.78 3.78 -32.75
N PHE A 494 18.39 4.98 -32.70
CA PHE A 494 18.26 5.95 -33.79
C PHE A 494 18.94 5.51 -35.08
N ALA A 495 20.06 4.77 -34.98
CA ALA A 495 20.71 4.19 -36.16
C ALA A 495 19.80 3.15 -36.85
N CYS A 496 19.12 2.31 -36.06
CA CYS A 496 18.15 1.35 -36.60
C CYS A 496 16.97 2.08 -37.24
N CYS A 497 16.39 3.07 -36.56
CA CYS A 497 15.28 3.86 -37.11
C CYS A 497 15.67 4.60 -38.40
N GLU A 498 16.87 5.20 -38.47
CA GLU A 498 17.38 5.82 -39.72
C GLU A 498 17.42 4.79 -40.86
N SER A 499 17.82 3.55 -40.57
CA SER A 499 17.89 2.48 -41.57
C SER A 499 16.52 1.96 -42.01
N TYR A 500 15.50 1.98 -41.13
CA TYR A 500 14.17 1.43 -41.40
C TYR A 500 13.17 2.46 -41.93
N LEU A 501 13.37 3.75 -41.65
CA LEU A 501 12.39 4.78 -42.03
C LEU A 501 12.48 5.09 -43.54
N ALA A 502 11.35 5.07 -44.25
CA ALA A 502 11.23 5.55 -45.63
C ALA A 502 11.57 7.04 -45.72
N GLU A 503 11.92 7.56 -46.90
CA GLU A 503 12.48 8.92 -47.06
C GLU A 503 11.61 10.01 -46.41
N ASP A 504 10.31 10.04 -46.74
CA ASP A 504 9.29 10.94 -46.16
C ASP A 504 8.62 10.33 -44.89
N GLY A 505 9.26 9.36 -44.25
CA GLY A 505 8.70 8.69 -43.07
C GLY A 505 8.71 9.57 -41.80
N ILE A 506 7.85 9.22 -40.84
CA ILE A 506 7.76 9.91 -39.53
C ILE A 506 8.03 8.92 -38.40
N LEU A 507 8.89 9.29 -37.46
CA LEU A 507 9.17 8.53 -36.24
C LEU A 507 8.48 9.19 -35.05
N VAL A 508 7.73 8.43 -34.27
CA VAL A 508 7.17 8.87 -32.99
C VAL A 508 7.76 8.01 -31.87
N LEU A 509 8.49 8.64 -30.96
CA LEU A 509 9.09 7.98 -29.79
C LEU A 509 8.38 8.44 -28.52
N GLN A 510 7.80 7.51 -27.77
CA GLN A 510 7.32 7.73 -26.41
C GLN A 510 8.32 7.14 -25.41
N PHE A 511 8.71 7.89 -24.38
CA PHE A 511 9.60 7.38 -23.35
C PHE A 511 9.45 8.09 -21.99
N ILE A 512 9.49 7.29 -20.93
CA ILE A 512 9.64 7.79 -19.56
C ILE A 512 11.04 8.38 -19.41
N SER A 513 11.10 9.58 -18.83
CA SER A 513 12.33 10.33 -18.66
C SER A 513 12.62 10.67 -17.21
N ILE A 514 13.89 10.86 -16.91
CA ILE A 514 14.35 11.48 -15.67
C ILE A 514 14.90 12.87 -15.94
N ALA A 515 14.79 13.76 -14.95
CA ALA A 515 15.41 15.08 -15.03
C ALA A 515 16.92 14.98 -15.31
N GLU A 516 17.43 15.83 -16.21
CA GLU A 516 18.83 15.81 -16.69
C GLU A 516 19.85 15.78 -15.54
N GLU A 517 19.70 16.68 -14.60
CA GLU A 517 20.52 16.80 -13.39
C GLU A 517 20.62 15.52 -12.54
N ARG A 518 19.68 14.58 -12.71
CA ARG A 518 19.65 13.29 -11.98
C ARG A 518 20.06 12.11 -12.84
N TYR A 519 20.14 12.27 -14.16
CA TYR A 519 20.38 11.17 -15.10
C TYR A 519 21.69 10.43 -14.80
N ASP A 520 22.79 11.16 -14.62
CA ASP A 520 24.10 10.56 -14.37
C ASP A 520 24.18 9.77 -13.06
N GLN A 521 23.52 10.27 -12.02
CA GLN A 521 23.44 9.57 -10.74
C GLN A 521 22.52 8.34 -10.86
N TYR A 522 21.38 8.50 -11.53
CA TYR A 522 20.40 7.44 -11.71
C TYR A 522 20.96 6.28 -12.51
N ARG A 523 21.66 6.52 -13.64
CA ARG A 523 22.21 5.43 -14.47
C ARG A 523 23.23 4.57 -13.73
N LYS A 524 23.99 5.15 -12.80
CA LYS A 524 25.09 4.48 -12.06
C LYS A 524 24.63 3.75 -10.80
N ARG A 525 23.44 4.04 -10.29
CA ARG A 525 22.97 3.52 -9.00
C ARG A 525 21.90 2.44 -9.14
N PRO A 526 21.96 1.36 -8.36
CA PRO A 526 20.81 0.50 -8.15
C PRO A 526 19.69 1.26 -7.43
N ASP A 527 18.46 0.88 -7.74
CA ASP A 527 17.24 1.34 -7.08
C ASP A 527 16.22 0.20 -7.03
N PHE A 528 15.08 0.45 -6.37
CA PHE A 528 14.00 -0.51 -6.24
C PHE A 528 13.47 -1.01 -7.60
N ILE A 529 13.30 -0.11 -8.58
CA ILE A 529 12.76 -0.46 -9.90
C ILE A 529 13.70 -1.43 -10.62
N LYS A 530 15.01 -1.16 -10.62
CA LYS A 530 16.02 -2.00 -11.27
C LYS A 530 16.24 -3.34 -10.58
N GLU A 531 15.90 -3.43 -9.29
CA GLU A 531 16.05 -4.67 -8.54
C GLU A 531 14.83 -5.58 -8.64
N TYR A 532 13.62 -5.01 -8.56
CA TYR A 532 12.39 -5.78 -8.41
C TYR A 532 11.49 -5.81 -9.65
N ILE A 533 11.49 -4.76 -10.48
CA ILE A 533 10.48 -4.57 -11.53
C ILE A 533 11.08 -4.66 -12.93
N PHE A 534 12.03 -3.78 -13.25
CA PHE A 534 12.69 -3.68 -14.56
C PHE A 534 14.21 -3.85 -14.45
N PRO A 535 14.71 -5.08 -14.27
CA PRO A 535 16.14 -5.36 -14.30
C PRO A 535 16.79 -4.87 -15.61
N GLY A 536 17.85 -4.05 -15.51
CA GLY A 536 18.52 -3.45 -16.68
C GLY A 536 17.84 -2.18 -17.23
N GLY A 537 16.66 -1.83 -16.74
CA GLY A 537 15.96 -0.60 -17.12
C GLY A 537 16.77 0.65 -16.77
N CYS A 538 16.84 1.59 -17.70
CA CYS A 538 17.43 2.90 -17.47
C CYS A 538 16.58 3.98 -18.15
N LEU A 539 16.02 4.89 -17.35
CA LEU A 539 15.34 6.08 -17.83
C LEU A 539 16.37 7.04 -18.44
N PRO A 540 16.24 7.41 -19.72
CA PRO A 540 17.05 8.47 -20.30
C PRO A 540 16.58 9.84 -19.81
N SER A 541 17.40 10.85 -20.00
CA SER A 541 16.93 12.24 -20.00
C SER A 541 16.56 12.68 -21.41
N LEU A 542 15.77 13.75 -21.52
CA LEU A 542 15.45 14.34 -22.82
C LEU A 542 16.72 14.73 -23.59
N ALA A 543 17.69 15.36 -22.92
CA ALA A 543 18.96 15.76 -23.55
C ALA A 543 19.77 14.54 -24.03
N ARG A 544 19.79 13.43 -23.27
CA ARG A 544 20.44 12.19 -23.70
C ARG A 544 19.83 11.63 -24.99
N VAL A 545 18.50 11.62 -25.09
CA VAL A 545 17.78 11.14 -26.30
C VAL A 545 18.09 12.05 -27.49
N MET A 546 18.03 13.37 -27.31
CA MET A 546 18.36 14.32 -28.39
C MET A 546 19.81 14.17 -28.87
N SER A 547 20.76 14.00 -27.94
CA SER A 547 22.16 13.75 -28.28
C SER A 547 22.37 12.43 -29.02
N ALA A 548 21.64 11.37 -28.68
CA ALA A 548 21.72 10.11 -29.43
C ALA A 548 21.17 10.23 -30.85
N MET A 549 20.05 10.95 -31.00
CA MET A 549 19.43 11.24 -32.28
C MET A 549 20.41 11.98 -33.19
N THR A 550 21.01 13.09 -32.74
CA THR A 550 21.95 13.88 -33.55
C THR A 550 23.21 13.10 -33.93
N THR A 551 23.65 12.17 -33.08
CA THR A 551 24.87 11.38 -33.33
C THR A 551 24.65 10.28 -34.36
N SER A 552 23.43 9.74 -34.47
CA SER A 552 23.20 8.45 -35.16
C SER A 552 22.18 8.51 -36.29
N SER A 553 21.64 9.69 -36.61
CA SER A 553 20.59 9.86 -37.62
C SER A 553 20.61 11.26 -38.24
N ARG A 554 19.88 11.43 -39.33
CA ARG A 554 19.65 12.73 -39.97
C ARG A 554 18.34 13.36 -39.51
N PHE A 555 17.77 12.88 -38.41
CA PHE A 555 16.44 13.31 -37.99
C PHE A 555 16.42 14.74 -37.44
N SER A 556 15.32 15.43 -37.74
CA SER A 556 14.89 16.70 -37.18
C SER A 556 13.74 16.48 -36.21
N ILE A 557 13.63 17.35 -35.21
CA ILE A 557 12.53 17.33 -34.23
C ILE A 557 11.39 18.18 -34.77
N GLU A 558 10.22 17.58 -34.88
CA GLU A 558 9.02 18.26 -35.39
C GLU A 558 8.05 18.64 -34.27
N HIS A 559 8.04 17.87 -33.19
CA HIS A 559 7.14 18.10 -32.06
C HIS A 559 7.66 17.42 -30.80
N VAL A 560 7.50 18.07 -29.65
CA VAL A 560 7.82 17.52 -28.32
C VAL A 560 6.66 17.83 -27.37
N GLU A 561 6.16 16.81 -26.69
CA GLU A 561 5.12 16.96 -25.68
C GLU A 561 5.41 16.11 -24.44
N ASN A 562 5.17 16.66 -23.26
CA ASN A 562 5.29 15.95 -21.98
C ASN A 562 3.90 15.51 -21.51
N ILE A 563 3.60 14.22 -21.69
CA ILE A 563 2.36 13.59 -21.21
C ILE A 563 2.47 13.06 -19.77
N GLY A 564 3.65 13.18 -19.13
CA GLY A 564 3.94 12.69 -17.78
C GLY A 564 2.90 13.02 -16.69
N PRO A 565 2.25 14.20 -16.68
CA PRO A 565 1.18 14.48 -15.72
C PRO A 565 0.01 13.47 -15.75
N ASN A 566 -0.27 12.87 -16.91
CA ASN A 566 -1.31 11.85 -17.05
C ASN A 566 -0.90 10.48 -16.46
N TYR A 567 0.39 10.24 -16.28
CA TYR A 567 0.88 8.93 -15.84
C TYR A 567 0.59 8.69 -14.36
N TYR A 568 0.53 9.75 -13.54
CA TYR A 568 0.04 9.63 -12.17
C TYR A 568 -1.37 9.01 -12.15
N THR A 569 -2.30 9.58 -12.92
CA THR A 569 -3.68 9.09 -13.00
C THR A 569 -3.75 7.67 -13.53
N THR A 570 -2.97 7.37 -14.59
CA THR A 570 -2.84 6.01 -15.15
C THR A 570 -2.41 4.99 -14.07
N LEU A 571 -1.36 5.30 -13.32
CA LEU A 571 -0.81 4.41 -12.28
C LEU A 571 -1.76 4.25 -11.09
N MET A 572 -2.51 5.29 -10.74
CA MET A 572 -3.53 5.20 -9.69
C MET A 572 -4.71 4.32 -10.13
N HIS A 573 -5.16 4.39 -11.39
CA HIS A 573 -6.14 3.45 -11.93
C HIS A 573 -5.64 2.01 -11.89
N TRP A 574 -4.40 1.75 -12.35
CA TRP A 574 -3.80 0.42 -12.28
C TRP A 574 -3.71 -0.07 -10.84
N ARG A 575 -3.28 0.77 -9.91
CA ARG A 575 -3.20 0.41 -8.49
C ARG A 575 -4.57 0.09 -7.92
N ASP A 576 -5.57 0.91 -8.19
CA ASP A 576 -6.91 0.70 -7.65
C ASP A 576 -7.55 -0.57 -8.23
N ASN A 577 -7.39 -0.84 -9.52
CA ASN A 577 -7.82 -2.11 -10.14
C ASN A 577 -7.07 -3.31 -9.57
N PHE A 578 -5.74 -3.21 -9.43
CA PHE A 578 -4.89 -4.26 -8.89
C PHE A 578 -5.31 -4.66 -7.47
N MET A 579 -5.53 -3.66 -6.60
CA MET A 579 -5.94 -3.89 -5.22
C MET A 579 -7.39 -4.36 -5.10
N ALA A 580 -8.28 -3.95 -6.01
CA ALA A 580 -9.64 -4.48 -6.08
C ALA A 580 -9.67 -5.96 -6.48
N ASN A 581 -8.71 -6.40 -7.30
CA ASN A 581 -8.56 -7.78 -7.76
C ASN A 581 -7.54 -8.61 -6.97
N LYS A 582 -7.14 -8.15 -5.78
CA LYS A 582 -6.12 -8.81 -4.93
C LYS A 582 -6.39 -10.31 -4.74
N ASP A 583 -7.62 -10.71 -4.45
CA ASP A 583 -7.97 -12.11 -4.22
C ASP A 583 -7.81 -12.97 -5.49
N GLN A 584 -7.99 -12.38 -6.68
CA GLN A 584 -7.75 -13.07 -7.95
C GLN A 584 -6.25 -13.23 -8.22
N VAL A 585 -5.44 -12.22 -7.87
CA VAL A 585 -3.97 -12.31 -7.93
C VAL A 585 -3.46 -13.47 -7.06
N LEU A 586 -3.99 -13.63 -5.84
CA LEU A 586 -3.66 -14.76 -4.97
C LEU A 586 -4.07 -16.12 -5.60
N LYS A 587 -5.24 -16.19 -6.26
CA LYS A 587 -5.71 -17.41 -6.94
C LYS A 587 -4.84 -17.81 -8.14
N LEU A 588 -4.17 -16.86 -8.78
CA LEU A 588 -3.19 -17.13 -9.85
C LEU A 588 -1.87 -17.72 -9.32
N GLY A 589 -1.72 -17.87 -7.99
CA GLY A 589 -0.54 -18.48 -7.36
C GLY A 589 0.51 -17.47 -6.89
N PHE A 590 0.25 -16.17 -6.99
CA PHE A 590 1.12 -15.13 -6.42
C PHE A 590 0.89 -15.00 -4.92
N ASP A 591 1.95 -14.66 -4.18
CA ASP A 591 1.88 -14.51 -2.73
C ASP A 591 1.65 -13.04 -2.29
N GLU A 592 1.45 -12.86 -0.99
CA GLU A 592 1.30 -11.53 -0.38
C GLU A 592 2.55 -10.65 -0.55
N LYS A 593 3.74 -11.25 -0.69
CA LYS A 593 5.00 -10.53 -0.90
C LYS A 593 5.02 -9.90 -2.30
N PHE A 594 4.62 -10.66 -3.32
CA PHE A 594 4.45 -10.19 -4.69
C PHE A 594 3.44 -9.04 -4.78
N ILE A 595 2.32 -9.15 -4.07
CA ILE A 595 1.32 -8.07 -4.01
C ILE A 595 1.91 -6.79 -3.43
N ARG A 596 2.69 -6.89 -2.33
CA ARG A 596 3.37 -5.72 -1.75
C ARG A 596 4.45 -5.14 -2.67
N ILE A 597 5.16 -5.97 -3.44
CA ILE A 597 6.11 -5.51 -4.47
C ILE A 597 5.38 -4.67 -5.53
N TRP A 598 4.26 -5.17 -6.06
CA TRP A 598 3.50 -4.50 -7.10
C TRP A 598 2.78 -3.24 -6.61
N GLU A 599 2.18 -3.27 -5.42
CA GLU A 599 1.59 -2.08 -4.81
C GLU A 599 2.65 -0.99 -4.57
N PHE A 600 3.81 -1.38 -4.04
CA PHE A 600 4.92 -0.44 -3.84
C PHE A 600 5.40 0.13 -5.16
N TYR A 601 5.52 -0.69 -6.21
CA TYR A 601 5.92 -0.25 -7.55
C TYR A 601 4.96 0.79 -8.14
N LEU A 602 3.66 0.51 -8.14
CA LEU A 602 2.66 1.39 -8.74
C LEU A 602 2.63 2.73 -7.99
N ILE A 603 2.65 2.71 -6.65
CA ILE A 603 2.66 3.92 -5.83
C ILE A 603 3.98 4.69 -5.92
N TYR A 604 5.12 4.00 -5.91
CA TYR A 604 6.44 4.63 -6.07
C TYR A 604 6.54 5.38 -7.41
N SER A 605 6.07 4.74 -8.48
CA SER A 605 6.02 5.35 -9.81
C SER A 605 5.04 6.53 -9.85
N ALA A 606 3.85 6.36 -9.26
CA ALA A 606 2.82 7.41 -9.20
C ALA A 606 3.34 8.66 -8.46
N ALA A 607 4.05 8.47 -7.34
CA ALA A 607 4.68 9.55 -6.59
C ALA A 607 5.71 10.30 -7.46
N GLY A 608 6.51 9.57 -8.22
CA GLY A 608 7.50 10.15 -9.13
C GLY A 608 6.88 11.06 -10.19
N PHE A 609 5.76 10.65 -10.80
CA PHE A 609 5.05 11.48 -11.79
C PHE A 609 4.30 12.64 -11.13
N LYS A 610 3.62 12.40 -10.00
CA LYS A 610 2.88 13.44 -9.25
C LYS A 610 3.81 14.57 -8.79
N SER A 611 5.04 14.23 -8.39
CA SER A 611 6.05 15.21 -8.00
C SER A 611 6.88 15.76 -9.16
N ARG A 612 6.60 15.35 -10.42
CA ARG A 612 7.41 15.67 -11.61
C ARG A 612 8.90 15.30 -11.48
N ALA A 613 9.20 14.31 -10.63
CA ALA A 613 10.55 13.76 -10.47
C ALA A 613 10.96 12.87 -11.65
N VAL A 614 9.99 12.41 -12.43
CA VAL A 614 10.10 11.80 -13.75
C VAL A 614 9.07 12.43 -14.70
N GLY A 615 9.30 12.33 -16.00
CA GLY A 615 8.38 12.77 -17.05
C GLY A 615 8.09 11.63 -18.03
N ASP A 616 7.21 11.87 -18.99
CA ASP A 616 6.98 10.96 -20.13
C ASP A 616 6.79 11.82 -21.37
N TYR A 617 7.64 11.65 -22.36
CA TYR A 617 7.67 12.49 -23.55
C TYR A 617 7.21 11.71 -24.77
N GLN A 618 6.39 12.35 -25.60
CA GLN A 618 6.17 11.95 -26.99
C GLN A 618 6.92 12.93 -27.89
N VAL A 619 7.87 12.41 -28.66
CA VAL A 619 8.69 13.20 -29.59
C VAL A 619 8.47 12.70 -31.01
N VAL A 620 8.20 13.63 -31.92
CA VAL A 620 8.02 13.37 -33.35
C VAL A 620 9.27 13.81 -34.08
N PHE A 621 9.78 12.93 -34.92
CA PHE A 621 10.96 13.15 -35.74
C PHE A 621 10.66 12.89 -37.22
N SER A 622 11.37 13.60 -38.08
CA SER A 622 11.32 13.42 -39.54
C SER A 622 12.70 13.68 -40.16
N ARG A 623 12.85 13.47 -41.47
CA ARG A 623 14.05 13.93 -42.19
C ARG A 623 13.90 15.37 -42.70
N PRO A 624 14.99 16.13 -42.82
CA PRO A 624 14.99 17.43 -43.49
C PRO A 624 14.29 17.35 -44.86
N GLY A 625 13.36 18.27 -45.12
CA GLY A 625 12.62 18.33 -46.38
C GLY A 625 11.48 17.32 -46.52
N ASN A 626 11.03 16.68 -45.43
CA ASN A 626 9.93 15.72 -45.47
C ASN A 626 8.64 16.33 -46.04
N ARG A 627 8.17 15.80 -47.18
CA ARG A 627 7.04 16.34 -47.95
C ARG A 627 5.67 16.04 -47.31
N ARG A 628 5.60 15.14 -46.32
CA ARG A 628 4.38 14.83 -45.55
C ARG A 628 4.12 15.82 -44.43
N LEU A 629 5.12 16.62 -44.07
CA LEU A 629 4.96 17.78 -43.22
C LEU A 629 4.62 18.94 -44.16
N GLY A 630 3.32 19.20 -44.36
CA GLY A 630 2.88 20.25 -45.27
C GLY A 630 3.58 21.59 -44.99
N LEU A 631 3.72 22.41 -46.02
CA LEU A 631 4.06 23.82 -45.83
C LEU A 631 2.91 24.48 -45.04
N PRO A 632 3.21 25.43 -44.13
CA PRO A 632 2.19 26.12 -43.34
C PRO A 632 1.04 26.69 -44.16
#